data_AF-A0A1G9ZEM6-F1
#
_entry.id   AF-A0A1G9ZEM6-F1
#
_cell.length_a   1.000
_cell.length_b   1.000
_cell.length_c   1.000
_cell.angle_alpha   90.00
_cell.angle_beta   90.00
_cell.angle_gamma   90.00
#
_symmetry.space_group_name_H-M   'P 1'
#
loop_
_entity.id
_entity.type
_entity.pdbx_description
1 polymer ?
#
loop_
_entity_poly.entity_id
_entity_poly.type
_entity_poly.pdbx_seq_one_letter_code
_entity_poly.pdbx_strand_id
1 'polypeptide(L)'
;MTRWFQVSLENGWLTPVEYYGPVYGEGSNLQGWSAMPAAAMMMGGLGLMPRLDQDKVHLKTPPWGNFSMKHIQFRGQSYHISYQEGTWTIESDDAKHEYPFIIG
;
A
#
# COMPACT_ATOMS: atom_id res chain seq x y z
N MET A 1 13.20 -6.02 -6.95
CA MET A 1 12.36 -4.81 -7.08
C MET A 1 12.51 -3.83 -5.91
N THR A 2 13.41 -4.06 -4.94
CA THR A 2 13.61 -3.23 -3.73
C THR A 2 14.87 -2.35 -3.77
N ARG A 3 15.69 -2.45 -4.84
CA ARG A 3 17.02 -1.81 -4.92
C ARG A 3 16.99 -0.29 -4.75
N TRP A 4 15.98 0.39 -5.30
CA TRP A 4 15.81 1.84 -5.16
C TRP A 4 15.49 2.25 -3.71
N PHE A 5 14.76 1.41 -2.97
CA PHE A 5 14.44 1.63 -1.55
C PHE A 5 15.71 1.51 -0.71
N GLN A 6 16.50 0.47 -0.98
CA GLN A 6 17.77 0.24 -0.31
C GLN A 6 18.74 1.41 -0.55
N VAL A 7 18.88 1.88 -1.79
CA VAL A 7 19.72 3.04 -2.11
C VAL A 7 19.25 4.30 -1.37
N SER A 8 17.93 4.54 -1.28
CA SER A 8 17.40 5.69 -0.53
C SER A 8 17.76 5.61 0.96
N LEU A 9 17.57 4.45 1.59
CA LEU A 9 17.91 4.24 2.99
C LEU A 9 19.41 4.35 3.26
N GLU A 10 20.25 3.77 2.40
CA GLU A 10 21.71 3.83 2.51
C GLU A 10 22.25 5.26 2.38
N ASN A 11 21.56 6.14 1.64
CA ASN A 11 21.93 7.55 1.48
C ASN A 11 21.20 8.50 2.45
N GLY A 12 20.37 7.98 3.36
CA GLY A 12 19.62 8.80 4.32
C GLY A 12 18.51 9.66 3.71
N TRP A 13 18.04 9.31 2.52
CA TRP A 13 16.98 10.04 1.83
C TRP A 13 15.61 9.69 2.42
N LEU A 14 14.88 10.72 2.83
CA LEU A 14 13.57 10.57 3.48
C LEU A 14 12.50 10.05 2.51
N THR A 15 12.64 10.34 1.22
CA THR A 15 11.69 9.95 0.18
C THR A 15 12.43 9.39 -1.04
N PRO A 16 11.81 8.48 -1.81
CA PRO A 16 12.38 8.06 -3.07
C PRO A 16 12.59 9.29 -3.99
N VAL A 17 13.75 9.38 -4.60
CA VAL A 17 14.12 10.51 -5.45
C VAL A 17 13.70 10.29 -6.90
N GLU A 18 13.55 11.39 -7.64
CA GLU A 18 13.07 11.41 -9.02
C GLU A 18 13.99 10.67 -10.01
N TYR A 19 15.31 10.67 -9.78
CA TYR A 19 16.26 9.85 -10.52
C TYR A 19 17.40 9.34 -9.61
N TYR A 20 17.82 8.10 -9.82
CA TYR A 20 18.98 7.48 -9.17
C TYR A 20 20.14 7.47 -10.17
N GLY A 21 20.71 8.65 -10.44
CA GLY A 21 21.81 8.81 -11.39
C GLY A 21 23.13 9.06 -10.66
N PRO A 22 24.20 8.27 -10.87
CA PRO A 22 25.49 8.47 -10.19
C PRO A 22 26.25 9.72 -10.68
N VAL A 23 25.83 10.34 -11.79
CA VAL A 23 26.52 11.49 -12.42
C VAL A 23 25.88 12.84 -12.05
N TYR A 24 24.65 12.83 -11.55
CA TYR A 24 23.90 14.05 -11.21
C TYR A 24 23.59 14.02 -9.71
N GLY A 25 23.60 15.19 -9.07
CA GLY A 25 23.21 15.31 -7.66
C GLY A 25 21.78 14.83 -7.42
N GLU A 26 21.43 14.56 -6.15
CA GLU A 26 20.10 14.13 -5.71
C GLU A 26 18.96 14.84 -6.50
N GLY A 27 18.05 14.06 -7.09
CA GLY A 27 16.83 14.62 -7.68
C GLY A 27 15.91 15.22 -6.60
N SER A 28 14.88 15.97 -7.00
CA SER A 28 13.97 16.54 -6.02
C SER A 28 13.32 15.44 -5.16
N ASN A 29 13.31 15.67 -3.84
CA ASN A 29 12.47 14.92 -2.91
C ASN A 29 10.98 15.12 -3.26
N LEU A 30 10.13 14.18 -2.84
CA LEU A 30 8.67 14.32 -2.84
C LEU A 30 7.98 14.48 -4.21
N GLN A 31 8.46 13.78 -5.23
CA GLN A 31 7.72 13.74 -6.50
C GLN A 31 6.65 12.65 -6.47
N GLY A 32 5.47 12.88 -7.08
CA GLY A 32 4.32 11.96 -6.98
C GLY A 32 4.58 10.53 -7.48
N TRP A 33 5.49 10.34 -8.44
CA TRP A 33 5.98 9.01 -8.87
C TRP A 33 6.80 8.27 -7.82
N SER A 34 7.28 8.96 -6.77
CA SER A 34 7.95 8.36 -5.61
C SER A 34 6.98 7.63 -4.69
N ALA A 35 5.67 7.68 -4.95
CA ALA A 35 4.64 6.88 -4.26
C ALA A 35 4.49 5.45 -4.82
N MET A 36 5.22 5.10 -5.89
CA MET A 36 5.30 3.73 -6.43
C MET A 36 5.50 2.63 -5.37
N PRO A 37 6.25 2.83 -4.28
CA PRO A 37 6.41 1.83 -3.22
C PRO A 37 5.10 1.51 -2.50
N ALA A 38 4.34 2.55 -2.14
CA ALA A 38 3.06 2.40 -1.50
C ALA A 38 2.07 1.69 -2.45
N ALA A 39 2.09 2.04 -3.73
CA ALA A 39 1.29 1.36 -4.75
C ALA A 39 1.70 -0.13 -4.91
N ALA A 40 2.99 -0.43 -4.92
CA ALA A 40 3.48 -1.81 -5.03
C ALA A 40 3.07 -2.67 -3.82
N MET A 41 3.11 -2.10 -2.60
CA MET A 41 2.63 -2.78 -1.40
C MET A 41 1.11 -2.97 -1.44
N MET A 42 0.33 -1.92 -1.71
CA MET A 42 -1.13 -2.00 -1.68
C MET A 42 -1.71 -2.80 -2.85
N MET A 43 -1.34 -2.49 -4.09
CA MET A 43 -1.92 -3.15 -5.27
C MET A 43 -1.24 -4.49 -5.56
N GLY A 44 0.09 -4.56 -5.44
CA GLY A 44 0.85 -5.76 -5.76
C GLY A 44 0.80 -6.80 -4.64
N GLY A 45 1.21 -6.40 -3.44
CA GLY A 45 1.31 -7.31 -2.30
C GLY A 45 -0.04 -7.66 -1.67
N LEU A 46 -0.88 -6.67 -1.40
CA LEU A 46 -2.20 -6.87 -0.79
C LEU A 46 -3.31 -7.15 -1.80
N GLY A 47 -3.09 -6.93 -3.09
CA GLY A 47 -4.13 -7.09 -4.10
C GLY A 47 -5.25 -6.05 -3.99
N LEU A 48 -5.04 -4.92 -3.31
CA LEU A 48 -6.00 -3.82 -3.20
C LEU A 48 -6.13 -3.10 -4.55
N MET A 49 -6.84 -3.74 -5.47
CA MET A 49 -6.98 -3.31 -6.86
C MET A 49 -8.47 -3.27 -7.21
N PRO A 50 -9.18 -2.20 -6.77
CA PRO A 50 -10.59 -2.06 -7.04
C PRO A 50 -10.84 -1.92 -8.54
N ARG A 51 -11.90 -2.57 -9.02
CA ARG A 51 -12.32 -2.48 -10.42
C ARG A 51 -13.68 -1.83 -10.52
N LEU A 52 -13.93 -1.15 -11.64
CA LEU A 52 -15.21 -0.46 -11.89
C LEU A 52 -16.36 -1.45 -12.12
N ASP A 53 -16.06 -2.66 -12.60
CA ASP A 53 -17.01 -3.73 -12.91
C ASP A 53 -17.28 -4.68 -11.73
N GLN A 54 -16.66 -4.45 -10.58
CA GLN A 54 -16.76 -5.33 -9.41
C GLN A 54 -17.15 -4.58 -8.16
N ASP A 55 -18.04 -5.19 -7.37
CA ASP A 55 -18.46 -4.66 -6.08
C ASP A 55 -17.54 -5.02 -4.93
N LYS A 56 -16.72 -6.06 -5.12
CA LYS A 56 -15.83 -6.61 -4.10
C LYS A 56 -14.38 -6.61 -4.57
N VAL A 57 -13.46 -6.46 -3.63
CA VAL A 57 -12.02 -6.48 -3.86
C VAL A 57 -11.45 -7.75 -3.21
N HIS A 58 -10.68 -8.51 -3.97
CA HIS A 58 -10.01 -9.70 -3.47
C HIS A 58 -8.66 -9.33 -2.88
N LEU A 59 -8.56 -9.38 -1.55
CA LEU A 59 -7.32 -9.17 -0.84
C LEU A 59 -6.48 -10.46 -0.86
N LYS A 60 -5.16 -10.27 -0.90
CA LYS A 60 -4.17 -11.34 -0.80
C LYS A 60 -3.42 -11.22 0.50
N THR A 61 -3.16 -12.35 1.14
CA THR A 61 -2.24 -12.42 2.27
C THR A 61 -0.85 -11.99 1.81
N PRO A 62 -0.31 -10.87 2.32
CA PRO A 62 0.93 -10.33 1.81
C PRO A 62 2.12 -11.16 2.28
N PRO A 63 3.21 -11.23 1.48
CA PRO A 63 4.36 -12.08 1.79
C PRO A 63 5.22 -11.58 2.96
N TRP A 64 5.00 -10.36 3.45
CA TRP A 64 5.74 -9.78 4.58
C TRP A 64 5.10 -10.02 5.95
N GLY A 65 3.94 -10.70 6.01
CA GLY A 65 3.28 -11.03 7.27
C GLY A 65 2.50 -9.86 7.87
N ASN A 66 2.65 -9.66 9.19
CA ASN A 66 1.77 -8.77 9.96
C ASN A 66 1.78 -7.32 9.44
N PHE A 67 0.59 -6.70 9.34
CA PHE A 67 0.45 -5.31 8.94
C PHE A 67 -0.84 -4.67 9.48
N SER A 68 -0.90 -3.34 9.38
CA SER A 68 -2.08 -2.53 9.71
C SER A 68 -2.13 -1.31 8.78
N MET A 69 -3.31 -1.04 8.21
CA MET A 69 -3.58 0.12 7.36
C MET A 69 -4.85 0.80 7.84
N LYS A 70 -4.78 2.12 8.03
CA LYS A 70 -5.90 2.95 8.50
C LYS A 70 -6.31 3.93 7.42
N HIS A 71 -7.54 4.43 7.54
CA HIS A 71 -8.10 5.47 6.65
C HIS A 71 -8.15 5.06 5.17
N ILE A 72 -8.35 3.77 4.90
CA ILE A 72 -8.59 3.31 3.53
C ILE A 72 -9.98 3.78 3.12
N GLN A 73 -10.03 4.73 2.19
CA GLN A 73 -11.29 5.26 1.65
C GLN A 73 -11.73 4.41 0.47
N PHE A 74 -12.89 3.76 0.58
CA PHE A 74 -13.47 3.00 -0.51
C PHE A 74 -14.99 3.11 -0.51
N ARG A 75 -15.57 3.47 -1.66
CA ARG A 75 -17.03 3.62 -1.85
C ARG A 75 -17.74 4.47 -0.78
N GLY A 76 -17.08 5.54 -0.33
CA GLY A 76 -17.62 6.49 0.65
C GLY A 76 -17.51 6.05 2.11
N GLN A 77 -16.82 4.94 2.38
CA GLN A 77 -16.56 4.45 3.72
C GLN A 77 -15.06 4.39 4.00
N SER A 78 -14.72 4.57 5.28
CA SER A 78 -13.35 4.46 5.80
C SER A 78 -13.17 3.10 6.45
N TYR A 79 -12.04 2.44 6.15
CA TYR A 79 -11.72 1.13 6.67
C TYR A 79 -10.36 1.11 7.38
N HIS A 80 -10.28 0.31 8.45
CA HIS A 80 -9.04 -0.17 9.05
C HIS A 80 -8.90 -1.66 8.74
N ILE A 81 -7.86 -2.01 8.00
CA ILE A 81 -7.53 -3.38 7.62
C ILE A 81 -6.24 -3.79 8.31
N SER A 82 -6.24 -4.93 8.99
CA SER A 82 -5.04 -5.50 9.59
C SER A 82 -4.97 -7.01 9.40
N TYR A 83 -3.75 -7.52 9.45
CA TYR A 83 -3.45 -8.94 9.46
C TYR A 83 -2.43 -9.19 10.55
N GLN A 84 -2.78 -10.05 11.51
CA GLN A 84 -1.90 -10.42 12.62
C GLN A 84 -2.02 -11.91 12.89
N GLU A 85 -0.88 -12.61 12.92
CA GLU A 85 -0.79 -14.01 13.36
C GLU A 85 -1.75 -14.95 12.60
N GLY A 86 -1.93 -14.73 11.29
CA GLY A 86 -2.84 -15.55 10.48
C GLY A 86 -4.29 -15.06 10.44
N THR A 87 -4.63 -14.02 11.21
CA THR A 87 -6.00 -13.51 11.34
C THR A 87 -6.15 -12.16 10.65
N TRP A 88 -7.18 -12.05 9.81
CA TRP A 88 -7.60 -10.78 9.22
C TRP A 88 -8.60 -10.07 10.11
N THR A 89 -8.46 -8.76 10.23
CA THR A 89 -9.44 -7.90 10.91
C THR A 89 -9.73 -6.71 10.01
N ILE A 90 -11.02 -6.48 9.75
CA ILE A 90 -11.52 -5.37 8.94
C ILE A 90 -12.58 -4.66 9.77
N GLU A 91 -12.34 -3.38 10.01
CA GLU A 91 -13.24 -2.49 10.72
C GLU A 91 -13.64 -1.35 9.79
N SER A 92 -14.88 -0.88 9.91
CA SER A 92 -15.38 0.31 9.23
C SER A 92 -16.05 1.25 10.22
N ASP A 93 -16.08 2.54 9.88
CA ASP A 93 -16.78 3.55 10.69
C ASP A 93 -18.30 3.30 10.72
N ASP A 94 -18.84 2.59 9.71
CA ASP A 94 -20.23 2.11 9.68
C ASP A 94 -20.29 0.59 9.90
N ALA A 95 -20.70 0.19 11.11
CA ALA A 95 -20.80 -1.22 11.52
C ALA A 95 -21.92 -2.02 10.82
N LYS A 96 -22.80 -1.38 10.05
CA LYS A 96 -23.91 -2.04 9.34
C LYS A 96 -23.61 -2.32 7.87
N HIS A 97 -22.44 -1.92 7.38
CA HIS A 97 -22.07 -2.06 5.98
C HIS A 97 -21.51 -3.47 5.69
N GLU A 98 -21.97 -4.11 4.60
CA GLU A 98 -21.33 -5.34 4.13
C GLU A 98 -19.91 -5.02 3.68
N TYR A 99 -18.90 -5.74 4.18
CA TYR A 99 -17.52 -5.48 3.83
C TYR A 99 -17.27 -5.78 2.35
N PRO A 100 -16.72 -4.83 1.59
CA PRO A 100 -16.44 -5.01 0.16
C PRO A 100 -15.13 -5.79 -0.09
N PHE A 101 -14.58 -6.46 0.92
CA PHE A 101 -13.31 -7.17 0.84
C PHE A 101 -13.53 -8.67 1.00
N ILE A 102 -13.01 -9.44 0.04
CA ILE A 102 -12.95 -10.90 0.11
C ILE A 102 -11.52 -11.27 0.45
N ILE A 103 -11.34 -12.01 1.54
CA ILE A 103 -10.03 -12.51 1.98
C ILE A 103 -9.74 -13.81 1.23
N GLY A 104 -8.56 -13.90 0.60
CA GLY A 104 -8.04 -15.09 -0.07
C GLY A 104 -6.74 -15.63 0.51
#